data_AF-A0A7W0H293-F1
#
_entry.id   AF-A0A7W0H293-F1
#
_cell.length_a   1.000
_cell.length_b   1.000
_cell.length_c   1.000
_cell.angle_alpha   90.00
_cell.angle_beta   90.00
_cell.angle_gamma   90.00
#
_symmetry.space_group_name_H-M   'P 1'
#
loop_
_entity.id
_entity.type
_entity.pdbx_description
1 polymer ?
#
loop_
_entity_poly.entity_id
_entity_poly.type
_entity_poly.pdbx_seq_one_letter_code
_entity_poly.pdbx_strand_id
1 'polypeptide(L)'
;MGFVGAADNARRAVVGGDIGALSFQVYLAVGVISGAAIAIRGPLRLPDAARASRALIGGVLMGVGGTVAHGCNIGNGLTGVPLLSLGSLLAITSMALGAAMMRWRLLLSPRPRLRGHERPEPTW
;
A
#
# COMPACT_ATOMS: atom_id res chain seq x y z
N MET A 1 7.97 -10.98 6.39
CA MET A 1 7.56 -10.74 4.99
C MET A 1 6.07 -10.41 4.98
N GLY A 2 5.68 -9.18 4.66
CA GLY A 2 4.26 -8.80 4.58
C GLY A 2 3.71 -8.97 3.15
N PHE A 3 2.80 -8.09 2.72
CA PHE A 3 2.16 -8.13 1.39
C PHE A 3 3.09 -8.35 0.18
N VAL A 4 4.36 -7.94 0.29
CA VAL A 4 5.38 -8.18 -0.74
C VAL A 4 5.62 -9.69 -0.96
N GLY A 5 5.75 -10.47 0.12
CA GLY A 5 5.89 -11.92 0.03
C GLY A 5 4.61 -12.61 -0.43
N ALA A 6 3.45 -11.99 -0.20
CA ALA A 6 2.18 -12.46 -0.74
C ALA A 6 2.17 -12.46 -2.28
N ALA A 7 2.81 -11.47 -2.91
CA ALA A 7 2.90 -11.40 -4.37
C ALA A 7 3.77 -12.53 -4.96
N ASP A 8 4.90 -12.83 -4.33
CA ASP A 8 5.77 -13.94 -4.75
C ASP A 8 5.11 -15.30 -4.53
N ASN A 9 4.47 -15.49 -3.37
CA ASN A 9 3.75 -16.72 -3.03
C ASN A 9 2.51 -16.91 -3.92
N ALA A 10 1.77 -15.85 -4.24
CA ALA A 10 0.66 -15.91 -5.17
C ALA A 10 1.11 -16.31 -6.58
N ARG A 11 2.24 -15.76 -7.07
CA ARG A 11 2.82 -16.19 -8.35
C ARG A 11 3.19 -17.67 -8.36
N ARG A 12 3.80 -18.17 -7.30
CA ARG A 12 4.15 -19.59 -7.15
C ARG A 12 2.92 -20.49 -7.08
N ALA A 13 1.88 -20.08 -6.36
CA ALA A 13 0.62 -20.81 -6.27
C ALA A 13 -0.09 -20.86 -7.64
N VAL A 14 -0.15 -19.74 -8.36
CA VAL A 14 -0.90 -19.62 -9.62
C VAL A 14 -0.16 -20.26 -10.80
N VAL A 15 1.17 -20.08 -10.89
CA VAL A 15 1.97 -20.58 -12.03
C VAL A 15 2.53 -21.97 -11.76
N GLY A 16 2.91 -22.26 -10.51
CA GLY A 16 3.51 -23.54 -10.12
C GLY A 16 2.51 -24.59 -9.65
N GLY A 17 1.25 -24.22 -9.40
CA GLY A 17 0.23 -25.13 -8.84
C GLY A 17 0.52 -25.55 -7.40
N ASP A 18 1.43 -24.86 -6.72
CA ASP A 18 1.94 -25.25 -5.41
C ASP A 18 0.99 -24.78 -4.30
N ILE A 19 0.17 -25.71 -3.79
CA ILE A 19 -0.78 -25.45 -2.70
C ILE A 19 -0.10 -25.03 -1.39
N GLY A 20 1.20 -25.32 -1.22
CA GLY A 20 2.00 -24.84 -0.09
C GLY A 20 2.26 -23.33 -0.11
N ALA A 21 2.10 -22.69 -1.28
CA ALA A 21 2.27 -21.25 -1.44
C ALA A 21 1.02 -20.43 -1.05
N LEU A 22 -0.09 -21.08 -0.68
CA LEU A 22 -1.30 -20.46 -0.12
C LEU A 22 -1.06 -19.99 1.33
N SER A 23 -0.19 -18.99 1.46
CA SER A 23 0.15 -18.38 2.74
C SER A 23 -0.99 -17.52 3.28
N PHE A 24 -1.03 -17.33 4.60
CA PHE A 24 -1.96 -16.42 5.29
C PHE A 24 -2.05 -15.03 4.62
N GLN A 25 -0.93 -14.55 4.08
CA GLN A 25 -0.85 -13.23 3.43
C GLN A 25 -1.67 -13.17 2.13
N VAL A 26 -1.76 -14.28 1.38
CA VAL A 26 -2.59 -14.37 0.16
C VAL A 26 -4.06 -14.31 0.54
N TYR A 27 -4.47 -15.06 1.57
CA TYR A 27 -5.84 -15.00 2.10
C TYR A 27 -6.19 -13.62 2.66
N LEU A 28 -5.26 -12.98 3.37
CA LEU A 28 -5.45 -11.63 3.89
C LEU A 28 -5.59 -10.61 2.75
N ALA A 29 -4.82 -10.75 1.66
CA ALA A 29 -4.98 -9.91 0.47
C ALA A 29 -6.35 -10.06 -0.17
N VAL A 30 -6.80 -11.30 -0.38
CA VAL A 30 -8.14 -11.59 -0.92
C VAL A 30 -9.23 -11.09 0.03
N GLY A 31 -9.06 -11.25 1.35
CA GLY A 31 -9.97 -10.78 2.38
C GLY A 31 -10.10 -9.25 2.41
N VAL A 32 -9.00 -8.51 2.24
CA VAL A 32 -9.04 -7.04 2.15
C VAL A 32 -9.76 -6.59 0.87
N ILE A 33 -9.50 -7.23 -0.27
CA ILE A 33 -10.14 -6.87 -1.54
C ILE A 33 -11.64 -7.16 -1.49
N SER A 34 -12.03 -8.36 -1.06
CA SER A 34 -13.43 -8.76 -0.93
C SER A 34 -14.16 -7.95 0.14
N GLY A 35 -13.53 -7.71 1.30
CA GLY A 35 -14.06 -6.86 2.36
C GLY A 35 -14.29 -5.42 1.91
N ALA A 36 -13.33 -4.84 1.17
CA ALA A 36 -13.49 -3.50 0.59
C ALA A 36 -14.64 -3.46 -0.43
N ALA A 37 -14.78 -4.50 -1.27
CA ALA A 37 -15.88 -4.59 -2.24
C ALA A 37 -17.26 -4.62 -1.55
N ILE A 38 -17.38 -5.34 -0.43
CA ILE A 38 -18.64 -5.41 0.34
C ILE A 38 -18.88 -4.12 1.13
N ALA A 39 -17.82 -3.48 1.63
CA ALA A 39 -17.91 -2.26 2.43
C ALA A 39 -18.21 -1.00 1.61
N ILE A 40 -17.89 -0.99 0.31
CA ILE A 40 -18.19 0.15 -0.57
C ILE A 40 -19.70 0.27 -0.74
N ARG A 41 -20.27 1.29 -0.08
CA ARG A 41 -21.66 1.72 -0.22
C ARG A 41 -21.74 3.02 -1.01
N GLY A 42 -21.20 3.04 -2.23
CA GLY A 42 -21.19 4.24 -3.07
C GLY A 42 -20.67 4.01 -4.49
N PRO A 43 -20.83 5.00 -5.38
CA PRO A 43 -20.41 4.90 -6.78
C PRO A 43 -18.89 4.78 -6.89
N LEU A 44 -18.43 3.88 -7.77
CA LEU A 44 -17.01 3.69 -8.06
C LEU A 44 -16.45 4.95 -8.72
N ARG A 45 -15.52 5.63 -8.05
CA ARG A 45 -14.90 6.86 -8.56
C ARG A 45 -13.70 6.52 -9.43
N LEU A 46 -13.82 6.71 -10.74
CA LEU A 46 -12.68 6.56 -11.65
C LEU A 46 -11.76 7.79 -11.60
N PRO A 47 -10.45 7.61 -11.39
CA PRO A 47 -9.49 8.70 -11.43
C PRO A 47 -9.25 9.19 -12.86
N ASP A 48 -8.98 10.49 -13.02
CA ASP A 48 -8.45 11.04 -14.28
C ASP A 48 -7.16 10.33 -14.70
N ALA A 49 -6.88 10.29 -16.00
CA ALA A 49 -5.67 9.67 -16.56
C ALA A 49 -4.37 10.19 -15.89
N ALA A 50 -4.31 11.49 -15.57
CA ALA A 50 -3.16 12.09 -14.88
C ALA A 50 -3.04 11.69 -13.40
N ARG A 51 -4.15 11.33 -12.74
CA ARG A 51 -4.15 10.79 -11.37
C ARG A 51 -3.82 9.30 -11.38
N ALA A 52 -4.38 8.55 -12.33
CA ALA A 52 -4.10 7.14 -12.54
C ALA A 52 -2.61 6.89 -12.82
N SER A 53 -1.98 7.66 -13.72
CA SER A 53 -0.56 7.49 -14.03
C SER A 53 0.35 7.75 -12.83
N ARG A 54 0.07 8.80 -12.04
CA ARG A 54 0.81 9.08 -10.79
C ARG A 54 0.62 8.01 -9.74
N ALA A 55 -0.60 7.49 -9.59
CA ALA A 55 -0.91 6.41 -8.66
C ALA A 55 -0.22 5.10 -9.07
N LEU A 56 -0.19 4.79 -10.37
CA LEU A 56 0.54 3.63 -10.92
C LEU A 56 2.04 3.75 -10.66
N ILE A 57 2.64 4.91 -10.99
CA ILE A 57 4.07 5.16 -10.73
C ILE A 57 4.38 5.02 -9.23
N GLY A 58 3.55 5.62 -8.37
CA GLY A 58 3.68 5.51 -6.91
C GLY A 58 3.56 4.07 -6.41
N GLY A 59 2.61 3.30 -6.95
CA GLY A 59 2.42 1.88 -6.62
C GLY A 59 3.62 1.01 -6.98
N VAL A 60 4.22 1.24 -8.15
CA VAL A 60 5.44 0.53 -8.56
C VAL A 60 6.61 0.88 -7.63
N LEU A 61 6.82 2.17 -7.35
CA LEU A 61 7.85 2.63 -6.42
C LEU A 61 7.68 2.02 -5.02
N MET A 62 6.45 1.95 -4.52
CA MET A 62 6.14 1.37 -3.21
C MET A 62 6.36 -0.15 -3.19
N GLY A 63 6.05 -0.86 -4.28
CA GLY A 63 6.34 -2.29 -4.44
C GLY A 63 7.83 -2.58 -4.42
N VAL A 64 8.62 -1.86 -5.22
CA VAL A 64 10.08 -2.01 -5.26
C VAL A 64 10.69 -1.66 -3.90
N GLY A 65 10.31 -0.53 -3.29
CA GLY A 65 10.77 -0.15 -1.96
C GLY A 65 10.44 -1.20 -0.88
N GLY A 66 9.25 -1.82 -0.95
CA GLY A 66 8.85 -2.89 -0.04
C GLY A 66 9.70 -4.16 -0.16
N THR A 67 10.11 -4.53 -1.37
CA THR A 67 11.05 -5.67 -1.58
C THR A 67 12.41 -5.39 -0.97
N VAL A 68 12.95 -4.19 -1.16
CA VAL A 68 14.26 -3.78 -0.62
C VAL A 68 14.25 -3.70 0.91
N ALA A 69 13.16 -3.20 1.49
CA ALA A 69 12.99 -3.13 2.94
C ALA A 69 12.58 -4.48 3.58
N HIS A 70 12.44 -5.55 2.79
CA HIS A 70 11.95 -6.87 3.22
C HIS A 70 10.61 -6.83 4.00
N GLY A 71 9.76 -5.86 3.71
CA GLY A 71 8.61 -5.55 4.57
C GLY A 71 7.56 -4.65 3.92
N CYS A 72 6.47 -4.48 4.64
CA CYS A 72 5.46 -3.47 4.36
C CYS A 72 5.05 -2.82 5.69
N ASN A 73 4.28 -1.74 5.64
CA ASN A 73 3.84 -1.01 6.83
C ASN A 73 3.16 -1.93 7.85
N ILE A 74 2.46 -2.98 7.40
CA ILE A 74 1.84 -3.98 8.27
C ILE A 74 2.89 -4.89 8.91
N GLY A 75 3.85 -5.40 8.12
CA GLY A 75 4.87 -6.33 8.61
C GLY A 75 5.94 -5.71 9.51
N ASN A 76 6.24 -4.42 9.35
CA ASN A 76 7.16 -3.72 10.26
C ASN A 76 6.40 -2.95 11.35
N GLY A 77 5.27 -2.32 11.02
CA GLY A 77 4.49 -1.51 11.95
C GLY A 77 3.71 -2.33 12.98
N LEU A 78 2.83 -3.24 12.55
CA LEU A 78 1.96 -3.98 13.48
C LEU A 78 2.71 -5.05 14.26
N THR A 79 3.67 -5.73 13.63
CA THR A 79 4.42 -6.81 14.28
C THR A 79 5.79 -6.38 14.79
N GLY A 80 6.50 -5.45 14.15
CA GLY A 80 7.87 -5.12 14.55
C GLY A 80 8.00 -4.04 15.65
N VAL A 81 7.03 -3.14 15.77
CA VAL A 81 7.01 -2.09 16.82
C VAL A 81 6.81 -2.65 18.24
N PRO A 82 5.88 -3.60 18.49
CA PRO A 82 5.72 -4.20 19.81
C PRO A 82 6.94 -5.00 20.27
N LEU A 83 7.75 -5.51 19.34
CA LEU A 83 8.98 -6.25 19.63
C LEU A 83 10.21 -5.35 19.86
N LEU A 84 10.04 -4.01 19.83
CA LEU A 84 11.12 -3.02 19.99
C LEU A 84 12.35 -3.29 19.10
N SER A 85 12.16 -3.91 17.93
CA SER A 85 13.26 -4.34 17.09
C SER A 85 13.90 -3.13 16.39
N LEU A 86 15.21 -2.94 16.59
CA LEU A 86 15.96 -1.84 15.94
C LEU A 86 15.79 -1.81 14.43
N GLY A 87 15.73 -2.99 13.79
CA GLY A 87 15.51 -3.09 12.35
C GLY A 87 14.13 -2.58 11.92
N SER A 88 13.10 -2.79 12.74
CA SER A 88 11.76 -2.29 12.44
C SER A 88 11.65 -0.78 12.64
N LEU A 89 12.27 -0.24 13.71
CA LEU A 89 12.34 1.19 13.92
C LEU A 89 13.08 1.89 12.76
N LEU A 90 14.22 1.37 12.31
CA LEU A 90 14.96 1.95 11.18
C LEU A 90 14.14 1.96 9.88
N ALA A 91 13.45 0.86 9.59
CA ALA A 91 12.63 0.75 8.40
C ALA A 91 11.42 1.68 8.44
N ILE A 92 10.71 1.77 9.58
CA ILE A 92 9.56 2.65 9.74
C ILE A 92 9.98 4.12 9.69
N THR A 93 11.06 4.48 10.37
CA THR A 93 11.59 5.86 10.34
C THR A 93 12.03 6.25 8.94
N SER A 94 12.69 5.36 8.19
CA SER A 94 13.06 5.60 6.79
C SER A 94 11.84 5.74 5.88
N MET A 95 10.81 4.89 6.05
CA MET A 95 9.54 5.03 5.32
C MET A 95 8.83 6.34 5.66
N ALA A 96 8.81 6.73 6.93
CA ALA A 96 8.23 7.97 7.41
C ALA A 96 8.98 9.19 6.86
N LEU A 97 10.32 9.16 6.82
CA LEU A 97 11.17 10.19 6.22
C LEU A 97 10.91 10.31 4.72
N GLY A 98 10.83 9.20 3.99
CA GLY A 98 10.51 9.20 2.56
C GLY A 98 9.12 9.79 2.27
N ALA A 99 8.12 9.41 3.06
CA ALA A 99 6.77 9.97 2.96
C ALA A 99 6.74 11.46 3.33
N ALA A 100 7.46 11.87 4.37
CA ALA A 100 7.58 13.27 4.78
C ALA A 100 8.27 14.10 3.69
N MET A 101 9.35 13.60 3.08
CA MET A 101 10.06 14.27 2.00
C MET A 101 9.17 14.42 0.75
N MET A 102 8.45 13.37 0.37
CA MET A 102 7.51 13.44 -0.75
C MET A 102 6.36 14.42 -0.45
N ARG A 103 5.79 14.37 0.75
CA ARG A 103 4.78 15.32 1.23
C ARG A 103 5.30 16.75 1.20
N TRP A 104 6.50 16.98 1.70
CA TRP A 104 7.18 18.28 1.64
C TRP A 104 7.33 18.76 0.21
N ARG A 105 7.86 17.93 -0.71
CA ARG A 105 7.98 18.28 -2.13
C ARG A 105 6.64 18.60 -2.79
N LEU A 106 5.58 17.90 -2.41
CA LEU A 106 4.22 18.16 -2.91
C LEU A 106 3.66 19.47 -2.34
N LEU A 107 3.90 19.77 -1.06
CA LEU A 107 3.49 21.03 -0.41
C LEU A 107 4.25 22.25 -0.96
N LEU A 108 5.54 22.09 -1.25
CA LEU A 108 6.39 23.11 -1.86
C LEU A 108 6.17 23.26 -3.37
N SER A 109 5.46 22.35 -4.02
CA SER A 109 5.11 22.48 -5.43
C SER A 109 3.90 23.41 -5.56
N PRO A 110 4.01 24.62 -6.15
CA PRO A 110 2.89 25.54 -6.37
C PRO A 110 1.98 25.06 -7.52
N ARG A 111 1.41 23.84 -7.40
CA ARG A 111 0.43 23.30 -8.35
C ARG A 111 -0.97 23.35 -7.73
N PRO A 112 -1.80 24.35 -8.07
CA PRO A 112 -3.16 24.51 -7.52
C PRO A 112 -4.19 23.50 -8.05
N ARG A 113 -3.80 22.38 -8.67
CA ARG A 113 -4.73 21.46 -9.37
C ARG A 113 -4.80 20.04 -8.81
N LEU A 114 -4.40 19.83 -7.56
CA LEU A 114 -4.71 18.61 -6.81
C LEU A 114 -5.86 18.78 -5.82
N ARG A 115 -6.59 19.91 -5.87
CA ARG A 115 -7.97 19.96 -5.39
C ARG A 115 -8.82 19.20 -6.40
N GLY A 116 -8.80 17.88 -6.29
CA GLY A 116 -10.01 17.13 -6.65
C GLY A 116 -11.16 17.78 -5.89
N HIS A 117 -12.32 17.84 -6.52
CA HIS A 117 -13.55 18.35 -5.92
C HIS A 117 -13.86 17.52 -4.65
N GLU A 118 -13.28 17.90 -3.51
CA GLU A 118 -13.75 17.50 -2.19
C GLU A 118 -15.04 18.28 -1.97
N ARG A 119 -16.17 17.68 -2.33
CA ARG A 119 -17.51 18.14 -1.98
C ARG A 119 -18.39 16.93 -1.69
N PRO A 120 -19.36 17.10 -0.80
CA PRO A 120 -19.26 17.30 0.66
C PRO A 120 -19.29 15.93 1.37
N GLU A 121 -19.02 15.94 2.68
CA GLU A 121 -19.34 14.86 3.61
C GLU A 121 -20.74 14.27 3.31
N PRO A 122 -20.94 12.94 3.23
CA PRO A 122 -22.29 12.38 3.22
C PRO A 122 -22.95 12.73 4.56
N THR A 123 -23.91 13.64 4.53
CA THR A 123 -24.81 13.92 5.64
C THR A 123 -25.84 12.79 5.74
N TRP A 124 -25.43 11.64 6.27
CA TRP A 124 -26.28 10.68 6.97
C TRP A 124 -25.42 9.76 7.86
#